data_AF-A0A2E3Z783-F1
#
_entry.id   AF-A0A2E3Z783-F1
#
_cell.length_a   1.000
_cell.length_b   1.000
_cell.length_c   1.000
_cell.angle_alpha   90.00
_cell.angle_beta   90.00
_cell.angle_gamma   90.00
#
_symmetry.space_group_name_H-M   'P 1'
#
loop_
_entity.id
_entity.type
_entity.pdbx_description
1 polymer ?
#
loop_
_entity_poly.entity_id
_entity_poly.type
_entity_poly.pdbx_seq_one_letter_code
_entity_poly.pdbx_strand_id
1 'polypeptide(L)'
;MAPNTNFSSEEQRLLQAVIREITSASTGVFTDARLEQEAKEKISEAFELANRRAHYAAQQELVEVMRMISQAKDTQQGEPVRTFALASGLRALDEAEDFAPHGTQLEAELNLRVFTASHRMQIAKEVDHQGVLPQQMMAIYYRYAQLKVALSVAGEPAGSMALHTLGKIYRQLGMFEPQRHLLATRRAIAYQQATLLARHDNYLPARQMAVLLADAGHLAEVQELLTQVLNFLILRNLFHAQAILNRICCPQQLK
;
A
#
# COMPACT_ATOMS: atom_id res chain seq x y z
N MET A 1 21.17 18.31 27.41
CA MET A 1 20.55 19.60 27.78
C MET A 1 19.83 20.11 26.56
N ALA A 2 18.50 19.93 26.48
CA ALA A 2 17.68 20.53 25.42
C ALA A 2 17.41 22.00 25.79
N PRO A 3 17.46 22.94 24.84
CA PRO A 3 17.15 24.34 25.13
C PRO A 3 15.67 24.48 25.48
N ASN A 4 15.39 24.90 26.71
CA ASN A 4 14.06 25.32 27.17
C ASN A 4 13.72 26.65 26.50
N THR A 5 13.18 26.61 25.28
CA THR A 5 12.58 27.79 24.64
C THR A 5 11.13 27.91 25.12
N ASN A 6 10.95 28.45 26.32
CA ASN A 6 9.63 28.85 26.79
C ASN A 6 9.21 30.13 26.06
N PHE A 7 8.46 29.97 24.96
CA PHE A 7 7.81 31.07 24.28
C PHE A 7 6.85 31.79 25.23
N SER A 8 6.80 33.13 25.13
CA SER A 8 5.84 33.95 25.87
C SER A 8 4.40 33.59 25.44
N SER A 9 3.41 33.88 26.29
CA SER A 9 2.00 33.65 25.97
C SER A 9 1.52 34.43 24.72
N GLU A 10 2.17 35.53 24.38
CA GLU A 10 1.89 36.30 23.17
C GLU A 10 2.55 35.66 21.93
N GLU A 11 3.79 35.17 22.07
CA GLU A 11 4.48 34.41 21.03
C GLU A 11 3.75 33.10 20.73
N GLN A 12 3.22 32.40 21.73
CA GLN A 12 2.41 31.19 21.54
C GLN A 12 1.10 31.49 20.79
N ARG A 13 0.45 32.62 21.08
CA ARG A 13 -0.75 33.06 20.34
C ARG A 13 -0.43 33.42 18.90
N LEU A 14 0.68 34.11 18.66
CA LEU A 14 1.15 34.43 17.30
C LEU A 14 1.54 33.17 16.54
N LEU A 15 2.23 32.22 17.17
CA LEU A 15 2.57 30.93 16.55
C LEU A 15 1.31 30.15 16.19
N GLN A 16 0.32 30.09 17.09
CA GLN A 16 -0.97 29.45 16.79
C GLN A 16 -1.74 30.17 15.69
N ALA A 17 -1.74 31.50 15.67
CA ALA A 17 -2.37 32.29 14.61
C ALA A 17 -1.69 32.04 13.26
N VAL A 18 -0.35 32.03 13.21
CA VAL A 18 0.42 31.76 12.00
C VAL A 18 0.26 30.32 11.53
N ILE A 19 0.26 29.32 12.43
CA ILE A 19 -0.03 27.92 12.08
C ILE A 19 -1.44 27.80 11.49
N ARG A 20 -2.42 28.49 12.10
CA ARG A 20 -3.81 28.51 11.62
C ARG A 20 -3.95 29.22 10.28
N GLU A 21 -3.21 30.30 10.10
CA GLU A 21 -3.19 31.07 8.86
C GLU A 21 -2.51 30.27 7.74
N ILE A 22 -1.35 29.64 7.99
CA ILE A 22 -0.66 28.73 7.04
C ILE A 22 -1.55 27.53 6.67
N THR A 23 -2.24 26.92 7.65
CA THR A 23 -3.18 25.83 7.36
C THR A 23 -4.42 26.30 6.59
N SER A 24 -4.91 27.51 6.84
CA SER A 24 -6.06 28.09 6.11
C SER A 24 -5.72 28.74 4.76
N ALA A 25 -4.50 29.22 4.57
CA ALA A 25 -3.98 29.89 3.38
C ALA A 25 -3.35 28.91 2.39
N SER A 26 -3.41 27.60 2.67
CA SER A 26 -3.20 26.55 1.67
C SER A 26 -4.36 26.58 0.67
N THR A 27 -4.34 27.57 -0.22
CA THR A 27 -5.23 27.73 -1.37
C THR A 27 -4.98 26.67 -2.47
N GLY A 28 -4.11 25.69 -2.19
CA GLY A 28 -3.75 24.59 -3.08
C GLY A 28 -4.20 23.20 -2.62
N VAL A 29 -5.12 23.07 -1.65
CA VAL A 29 -5.68 21.75 -1.30
C VAL A 29 -6.32 21.14 -2.54
N PHE A 30 -5.79 20.00 -2.97
CA PHE A 30 -6.38 19.24 -4.07
C PHE A 30 -7.84 18.91 -3.73
N THR A 31 -8.75 19.31 -4.62
CA THR A 31 -10.07 18.70 -4.62
C THR A 31 -9.92 17.22 -4.95
N ASP A 32 -10.76 16.36 -4.38
CA ASP A 32 -10.68 14.91 -4.63
C ASP A 32 -10.71 14.59 -6.14
N ALA A 33 -11.49 15.34 -6.92
CA ALA A 33 -11.55 15.18 -8.38
C ALA A 33 -10.24 15.52 -9.10
N ARG A 34 -9.54 16.59 -8.68
CA ARG A 34 -8.25 16.96 -9.28
C ARG A 34 -7.15 15.98 -8.89
N LEU A 35 -7.14 15.55 -7.62
CA LEU A 35 -6.23 14.51 -7.14
C LEU A 35 -6.41 13.21 -7.94
N GLU A 36 -7.65 12.80 -8.14
CA GLU A 36 -7.96 11.58 -8.88
C GLU A 36 -7.49 11.66 -10.34
N GLN A 37 -7.71 12.80 -11.01
CA GLN A 37 -7.28 13.00 -12.38
C GLN A 37 -5.75 12.96 -12.51
N GLU A 38 -5.02 13.71 -11.68
CA GLU A 38 -3.56 13.77 -11.71
C GLU A 38 -2.94 12.40 -11.38
N ALA A 39 -3.50 11.69 -10.40
CA ALA A 39 -3.05 10.34 -10.06
C ALA A 39 -3.28 9.35 -11.22
N LYS A 40 -4.41 9.44 -11.95
CA LYS A 40 -4.69 8.60 -13.11
C LYS A 40 -3.69 8.83 -14.24
N GLU A 41 -3.37 10.08 -14.54
CA GLU A 41 -2.39 10.44 -15.57
C GLU A 41 -1.01 9.84 -15.24
N LYS A 42 -0.52 10.06 -14.02
CA LYS A 42 0.76 9.49 -13.56
C LYS A 42 0.80 7.97 -13.54
N ILE A 43 -0.30 7.30 -13.17
CA ILE A 43 -0.39 5.83 -13.23
C ILE A 43 -0.30 5.34 -14.68
N SER A 44 -0.94 6.05 -15.62
CA SER A 44 -0.84 5.74 -17.05
C SER A 44 0.58 5.91 -17.56
N GLU A 45 1.25 7.00 -17.19
CA GLU A 45 2.66 7.23 -17.53
C GLU A 45 3.58 6.14 -16.96
N ALA A 46 3.39 5.75 -15.70
CA ALA A 46 4.13 4.66 -15.09
C ALA A 46 3.90 3.32 -15.82
N PHE A 47 2.70 3.07 -16.32
CA PHE A 47 2.41 1.89 -17.13
C PHE A 47 3.16 1.91 -18.46
N GLU A 48 3.20 3.06 -19.14
CA GLU A 48 3.98 3.25 -20.37
C GLU A 48 5.48 3.07 -20.14
N LEU A 49 6.02 3.60 -19.05
CA LEU A 49 7.41 3.37 -18.61
C LEU A 49 7.68 1.87 -18.43
N ALA A 50 6.81 1.16 -17.73
CA ALA A 50 6.95 -0.28 -17.51
C ALA A 50 6.91 -1.09 -18.82
N ASN A 51 6.04 -0.72 -19.77
CA ASN A 51 5.97 -1.34 -21.09
C ASN A 51 7.26 -1.18 -21.89
N ARG A 52 7.96 -0.05 -21.70
CA ARG A 52 9.29 0.23 -22.26
C ARG A 52 10.44 -0.36 -21.44
N ARG A 53 10.14 -1.25 -20.49
CA ARG A 53 11.08 -1.88 -19.54
C ARG A 53 11.80 -0.89 -18.61
N ALA A 54 11.30 0.34 -18.48
CA ALA A 54 11.78 1.31 -17.50
C ALA A 54 11.13 1.06 -16.13
N HIS A 55 11.28 -0.16 -15.60
CA HIS A 55 10.55 -0.63 -14.41
C HIS A 55 10.85 0.18 -13.15
N TYR A 56 12.10 0.61 -12.94
CA TYR A 56 12.47 1.45 -11.78
C TYR A 56 11.87 2.86 -11.84
N ALA A 57 11.85 3.47 -13.03
CA ALA A 57 11.21 4.77 -13.23
C ALA A 57 9.70 4.66 -13.01
N ALA A 58 9.08 3.60 -13.53
CA ALA A 58 7.66 3.31 -13.28
C ALA A 58 7.35 3.13 -11.78
N GLN A 59 8.21 2.42 -11.03
CA GLN A 59 8.05 2.26 -9.58
C GLN A 59 8.13 3.60 -8.85
N GLN A 60 9.09 4.46 -9.20
CA GLN A 60 9.24 5.78 -8.61
C GLN A 60 7.98 6.62 -8.82
N GLU A 61 7.46 6.70 -10.05
CA GLU A 61 6.21 7.42 -10.33
C GLU A 61 5.03 6.90 -9.52
N LEU A 62 4.89 5.58 -9.37
CA LEU A 62 3.80 5.00 -8.57
C LEU A 62 3.95 5.30 -7.07
N VAL A 63 5.18 5.35 -6.56
CA VAL A 63 5.45 5.78 -5.18
C VAL A 63 5.12 7.26 -5.00
N GLU A 64 5.42 8.12 -5.97
CA GLU A 64 5.02 9.53 -5.95
C GLU A 64 3.50 9.69 -5.96
N VAL A 65 2.77 8.90 -6.76
CA VAL A 65 1.29 8.89 -6.74
C VAL A 65 0.76 8.52 -5.35
N MET A 66 1.29 7.47 -4.72
CA MET A 66 0.87 7.09 -3.37
C MET A 66 1.20 8.19 -2.34
N ARG A 67 2.35 8.87 -2.49
CA ARG A 67 2.73 9.98 -1.61
C ARG A 67 1.76 11.14 -1.74
N MET A 68 1.47 11.57 -2.97
CA MET A 68 0.50 12.63 -3.28
C MET A 68 -0.87 12.32 -2.65
N ILE A 69 -1.37 11.09 -2.83
CA ILE A 69 -2.64 10.65 -2.24
C ILE A 69 -2.59 10.70 -0.71
N SER A 70 -1.54 10.14 -0.10
CA SER A 70 -1.41 10.09 1.36
C SER A 70 -1.35 11.49 1.99
N GLN A 71 -0.60 12.40 1.38
CA GLN A 71 -0.46 13.78 1.84
C GLN A 71 -1.76 14.58 1.68
N ALA A 72 -2.45 14.41 0.55
CA ALA A 72 -3.74 15.07 0.33
C ALA A 72 -4.77 14.63 1.39
N LYS A 73 -4.83 13.33 1.70
CA LYS A 73 -5.73 12.81 2.73
C LYS A 73 -5.34 13.20 4.15
N ASP A 74 -4.05 13.20 4.46
CA ASP A 74 -3.57 13.68 5.76
C ASP A 74 -3.89 15.17 5.94
N THR A 75 -3.78 15.97 4.87
CA THR A 75 -4.16 17.40 4.88
C THR A 75 -5.67 17.57 5.14
N GLN A 76 -6.51 16.75 4.51
CA GLN A 76 -7.96 16.77 4.73
C GLN A 76 -8.35 16.33 6.16
N GLN A 77 -7.62 15.37 6.73
CA GLN A 77 -7.92 14.80 8.06
C GLN A 77 -7.22 15.55 9.21
N GLY A 78 -6.21 16.36 8.92
CA GLY A 78 -5.43 17.11 9.90
C GLY A 78 -4.38 16.28 10.65
N GLU A 79 -4.13 15.03 10.24
CA GLU A 79 -3.17 14.14 10.88
C GLU A 79 -2.30 13.42 9.84
N PRO A 80 -0.97 13.29 10.05
CA PRO A 80 -0.03 12.67 9.10
C PRO A 80 -0.05 11.13 9.08
N VAL A 81 -1.21 10.51 9.33
CA VAL A 81 -1.33 9.06 9.55
C VAL A 81 -0.95 8.27 8.31
N ARG A 82 -1.41 8.69 7.13
CA ARG A 82 -1.24 7.94 5.87
C ARG A 82 0.15 8.11 5.30
N THR A 83 0.75 9.28 5.43
CA THR A 83 2.14 9.54 5.03
C THR A 83 3.09 8.68 5.87
N PHE A 84 2.88 8.61 7.18
CA PHE A 84 3.65 7.70 8.05
C PHE A 84 3.40 6.23 7.74
N ALA A 85 2.16 5.86 7.41
CA ALA A 85 1.84 4.51 6.97
C ALA A 85 2.59 4.14 5.68
N LEU A 86 2.60 5.02 4.68
CA LEU A 86 3.33 4.79 3.42
C LEU A 86 4.82 4.58 3.67
N ALA A 87 5.44 5.50 4.41
CA ALA A 87 6.87 5.42 4.72
C ALA A 87 7.23 4.15 5.51
N SER A 88 6.39 3.77 6.48
CA SER A 88 6.58 2.55 7.27
C SER A 88 6.41 1.30 6.43
N GLY A 89 5.42 1.29 5.52
CA GLY A 89 5.11 0.15 4.68
C GLY A 89 6.17 -0.11 3.60
N LEU A 90 6.64 0.93 2.92
CA LEU A 90 7.73 0.81 1.95
C LEU A 90 9.03 0.34 2.63
N ARG A 91 9.34 0.92 3.80
CA ARG A 91 10.50 0.48 4.58
C ARG A 91 10.40 -0.98 5.01
N ALA A 92 9.23 -1.43 5.40
CA ALA A 92 9.01 -2.82 5.76
C ALA A 92 9.26 -3.77 4.57
N LEU A 93 8.94 -3.36 3.34
CA LEU A 93 9.25 -4.16 2.14
C LEU A 93 10.76 -4.23 1.87
N ASP A 94 11.49 -3.14 2.13
CA ASP A 94 12.94 -3.08 1.94
C ASP A 94 13.66 -3.90 3.01
N GLU A 95 13.33 -3.70 4.29
CA GLU A 95 13.91 -4.47 5.40
C GLU A 95 13.50 -5.96 5.38
N ALA A 96 12.42 -6.33 4.68
CA ALA A 96 12.07 -7.74 4.48
C ALA A 96 13.10 -8.49 3.62
N GLU A 97 13.82 -7.79 2.75
CA GLU A 97 14.78 -8.42 1.82
C GLU A 97 16.03 -8.94 2.54
N ASP A 98 16.36 -8.35 3.68
CA ASP A 98 17.49 -8.76 4.52
C ASP A 98 17.34 -10.19 5.07
N PHE A 99 16.12 -10.74 5.07
CA PHE A 99 15.85 -12.12 5.47
C PHE A 99 15.95 -13.13 4.33
N ALA A 100 16.17 -12.71 3.09
CA ALA A 100 16.40 -13.63 1.99
C ALA A 100 17.81 -14.24 2.09
N PRO A 101 17.98 -15.54 1.78
CA PRO A 101 19.30 -16.13 1.68
C PRO A 101 20.08 -15.50 0.52
N HIS A 102 21.32 -15.07 0.78
CA HIS A 102 22.21 -14.50 -0.22
C HIS A 102 23.30 -15.53 -0.58
N GLY A 103 23.39 -15.88 -1.87
CA GLY A 103 24.43 -16.80 -2.37
C GLY A 103 24.28 -18.22 -1.84
N THR A 104 25.36 -18.77 -1.25
CA THR A 104 25.41 -20.12 -0.68
C THR A 104 25.06 -20.16 0.82
N GLN A 105 24.71 -19.02 1.42
CA GLN A 105 24.42 -18.96 2.85
C GLN A 105 23.14 -19.75 3.18
N LEU A 106 23.23 -20.64 4.16
CA LEU A 106 22.07 -21.38 4.64
C LEU A 106 21.21 -20.49 5.52
N GLU A 107 19.88 -20.63 5.44
CA GLU A 107 18.95 -19.86 6.29
C GLU A 107 19.23 -20.04 7.79
N ALA A 108 19.75 -21.20 8.19
CA ALA A 108 20.11 -21.52 9.57
C ALA A 108 21.28 -20.68 10.13
N GLU A 109 22.04 -20.02 9.26
CA GLU A 109 23.20 -19.19 9.63
C GLU A 109 22.82 -17.71 9.83
N LEU A 110 21.57 -17.32 9.53
CA LEU A 110 21.10 -15.94 9.69
C LEU A 110 20.88 -15.63 11.17
N ASN A 111 21.68 -14.70 11.71
CA ASN A 111 21.48 -14.19 13.06
C ASN A 111 20.39 -13.10 13.07
N LEU A 112 19.13 -13.51 13.25
CA LEU A 112 17.97 -12.61 13.21
C LEU A 112 18.12 -11.40 14.11
N ARG A 113 18.69 -11.57 15.31
CA ARG A 113 18.87 -10.47 16.26
C ARG A 113 19.78 -9.36 15.73
N VAL A 114 20.78 -9.72 14.92
CA VAL A 114 21.71 -8.74 14.32
C VAL A 114 21.01 -7.95 13.21
N PHE A 115 20.26 -8.62 12.34
CA PHE A 115 19.48 -7.96 11.29
C PHE A 115 18.39 -7.06 11.87
N THR A 116 17.55 -7.57 12.76
CA THR A 116 16.45 -6.77 13.34
C THR A 116 16.94 -5.59 14.19
N ALA A 117 18.17 -5.64 14.72
CA ALA A 117 18.78 -4.52 15.42
C ALA A 117 19.15 -3.35 14.49
N SER A 118 19.58 -3.63 13.25
CA SER A 118 19.89 -2.59 12.25
C SER A 118 18.63 -2.02 11.59
N HIS A 119 17.53 -2.77 11.63
CA HIS A 119 16.23 -2.35 11.11
C HIS A 119 15.66 -1.16 11.91
N ARG A 120 15.04 -0.22 11.19
CA ARG A 120 14.37 0.93 11.80
C ARG A 120 12.97 0.56 12.26
N MET A 121 12.36 -0.47 11.68
CA MET A 121 11.06 -0.96 12.15
C MET A 121 11.14 -1.53 13.57
N GLN A 122 10.15 -1.19 14.39
CA GLN A 122 10.07 -1.67 15.78
C GLN A 122 9.38 -3.03 15.92
N ILE A 123 8.53 -3.42 14.95
CA ILE A 123 7.76 -4.67 15.03
C ILE A 123 8.63 -5.92 15.27
N ALA A 124 9.85 -5.93 14.73
CA ALA A 124 10.76 -7.05 14.89
C ALA A 124 11.48 -7.07 16.25
N LYS A 125 11.56 -5.92 16.92
CA LYS A 125 12.22 -5.77 18.22
C LYS A 125 11.34 -6.28 19.36
N GLU A 126 10.03 -6.35 19.13
CA GLU A 126 9.02 -6.86 20.07
C GLU A 126 8.84 -8.38 19.99
N VAL A 127 9.34 -9.02 18.94
CA VAL A 127 9.21 -10.47 18.74
C VAL A 127 10.32 -11.19 19.51
N ASP A 128 9.97 -12.27 20.21
CA ASP A 128 10.99 -13.20 20.72
C ASP A 128 11.65 -13.90 19.54
N HIS A 129 12.96 -13.69 19.39
CA HIS A 129 13.71 -14.24 18.27
C HIS A 129 14.04 -15.72 18.49
N GLN A 130 13.82 -16.25 19.69
CA GLN A 130 14.02 -17.67 19.97
C GLN A 130 12.95 -18.51 19.26
N GLY A 131 13.39 -19.39 18.37
CA GLY A 131 12.50 -20.31 17.65
C GLY A 131 11.79 -19.70 16.44
N VAL A 132 12.02 -18.42 16.12
CA VAL A 132 11.52 -17.80 14.88
C VAL A 132 12.49 -18.06 13.74
N LEU A 133 11.99 -18.55 12.62
CA LEU A 133 12.77 -18.76 11.41
C LEU A 133 12.85 -17.46 10.58
N PRO A 134 13.92 -17.23 9.79
CA PRO A 134 14.02 -16.05 8.92
C PRO A 134 12.82 -15.87 7.99
N GLN A 135 12.30 -16.95 7.42
CA GLN A 135 11.11 -16.91 6.57
C GLN A 135 9.85 -16.45 7.32
N GLN A 136 9.72 -16.78 8.60
CA GLN A 136 8.61 -16.32 9.45
C GLN A 136 8.75 -14.83 9.75
N MET A 137 9.98 -14.37 10.05
CA MET A 137 10.23 -12.94 10.26
C MET A 137 9.95 -12.14 8.98
N MET A 138 10.40 -12.61 7.82
CA MET A 138 10.08 -12.03 6.51
C MET A 138 8.56 -11.93 6.30
N ALA A 139 7.80 -12.98 6.65
CA ALA A 139 6.34 -12.97 6.53
C ALA A 139 5.68 -11.90 7.44
N ILE A 140 6.19 -11.70 8.66
CA ILE A 140 5.73 -10.63 9.56
C ILE A 140 5.95 -9.25 8.91
N TYR A 141 7.14 -9.02 8.34
CA TYR A 141 7.46 -7.77 7.65
C TYR A 141 6.55 -7.51 6.46
N TYR A 142 6.36 -8.51 5.58
CA TYR A 142 5.44 -8.38 4.44
C TYR A 142 4.00 -8.13 4.90
N ARG A 143 3.53 -8.81 5.95
CA ARG A 143 2.18 -8.59 6.47
C ARG A 143 2.00 -7.17 7.00
N TYR A 144 2.99 -6.67 7.75
CA TYR A 144 2.98 -5.29 8.22
C TYR A 144 3.01 -4.30 7.05
N ALA A 145 3.86 -4.54 6.05
CA ALA A 145 3.96 -3.73 4.85
C ALA A 145 2.63 -3.63 4.11
N GLN A 146 1.96 -4.77 3.89
CA GLN A 146 0.65 -4.83 3.22
C GLN A 146 -0.37 -3.94 3.91
N LEU A 147 -0.48 -4.04 5.24
CA LEU A 147 -1.41 -3.25 6.04
C LEU A 147 -1.09 -1.76 5.96
N LYS A 148 0.19 -1.40 6.07
CA LYS A 148 0.62 0.00 6.08
C LYS A 148 0.51 0.68 4.71
N VAL A 149 0.91 0.00 3.65
CA VAL A 149 0.77 0.51 2.27
C VAL A 149 -0.71 0.54 1.85
N ALA A 150 -1.53 -0.42 2.27
CA ALA A 150 -2.97 -0.35 2.05
C ALA A 150 -3.60 0.84 2.77
N LEU A 151 -3.25 1.04 4.05
CA LEU A 151 -3.74 2.15 4.87
C LEU A 151 -3.38 3.52 4.25
N SER A 152 -2.18 3.68 3.69
CA SER A 152 -1.78 4.96 3.11
C SER A 152 -2.68 5.44 1.97
N VAL A 153 -3.30 4.51 1.24
CA VAL A 153 -4.18 4.81 0.10
C VAL A 153 -5.62 4.32 0.28
N ALA A 154 -6.00 3.94 1.50
CA ALA A 154 -7.30 3.35 1.79
C ALA A 154 -8.45 4.28 1.35
N GLY A 155 -9.42 3.71 0.63
CA GLY A 155 -10.58 4.42 0.06
C GLY A 155 -10.34 5.00 -1.34
N GLU A 156 -9.10 5.18 -1.78
CA GLU A 156 -8.80 5.92 -3.01
C GLU A 156 -8.67 5.01 -4.24
N PRO A 157 -9.49 5.21 -5.30
CA PRO A 157 -9.48 4.33 -6.47
C PRO A 157 -8.13 4.37 -7.19
N ALA A 158 -7.57 5.57 -7.37
CA ALA A 158 -6.27 5.75 -7.98
C ALA A 158 -5.15 5.08 -7.15
N GLY A 159 -5.23 5.15 -5.82
CA GLY A 159 -4.25 4.53 -4.94
C GLY A 159 -4.28 2.99 -5.02
N SER A 160 -5.48 2.40 -5.03
CA SER A 160 -5.65 0.96 -5.29
C SER A 160 -5.08 0.57 -6.66
N MET A 161 -5.30 1.36 -7.70
CA MET A 161 -4.72 1.12 -9.03
C MET A 161 -3.19 1.24 -9.06
N ALA A 162 -2.61 2.16 -8.27
CA ALA A 162 -1.17 2.29 -8.15
C ALA A 162 -0.53 1.03 -7.54
N LEU A 163 -1.13 0.50 -6.46
CA LEU A 163 -0.70 -0.76 -5.84
C LEU A 163 -0.82 -1.96 -6.79
N HIS A 164 -1.95 -2.06 -7.50
CA HIS A 164 -2.14 -3.11 -8.49
C HIS A 164 -1.05 -3.09 -9.56
N THR A 165 -0.73 -1.89 -10.06
CA THR A 165 0.29 -1.66 -11.08
C THR A 165 1.69 -2.00 -10.56
N LEU A 166 2.03 -1.61 -9.32
CA LEU A 166 3.28 -2.04 -8.68
C LEU A 166 3.40 -3.56 -8.64
N GLY A 167 2.34 -4.26 -8.25
CA GLY A 167 2.36 -5.72 -8.24
C GLY A 167 2.58 -6.33 -9.63
N LYS A 168 2.05 -5.71 -10.70
CA LYS A 168 2.34 -6.14 -12.09
C LYS A 168 3.79 -5.91 -12.48
N ILE A 169 4.36 -4.76 -12.12
CA ILE A 169 5.76 -4.44 -12.40
C ILE A 169 6.70 -5.42 -11.69
N TYR A 170 6.45 -5.72 -10.41
CA TYR A 170 7.26 -6.70 -9.69
C TYR A 170 7.15 -8.09 -10.28
N ARG A 171 5.98 -8.51 -10.76
CA ARG A 171 5.87 -9.77 -11.52
C ARG A 171 6.74 -9.75 -12.78
N GLN A 172 6.72 -8.67 -13.56
CA GLN A 172 7.55 -8.52 -14.75
C GLN A 172 9.04 -8.57 -14.41
N LEU A 173 9.47 -7.89 -13.35
CA LEU A 173 10.85 -7.93 -12.86
C LEU A 173 11.29 -9.34 -12.48
N GLY A 174 10.43 -10.10 -11.80
CA GLY A 174 10.71 -11.51 -11.48
C GLY A 174 10.84 -12.41 -12.72
N MET A 175 10.18 -12.06 -13.82
CA MET A 175 10.28 -12.80 -15.08
C MET A 175 11.54 -12.42 -15.88
N PHE A 176 11.91 -11.14 -15.92
CA PHE A 176 13.03 -10.66 -16.75
C PHE A 176 14.38 -10.67 -16.04
N GLU A 177 14.39 -10.44 -14.72
CA GLU A 177 15.60 -10.33 -13.90
C GLU A 177 15.51 -11.18 -12.61
N PRO A 178 15.24 -12.51 -12.72
CA PRO A 178 14.99 -13.36 -11.56
C PRO A 178 16.14 -13.41 -10.55
N GLN A 179 17.39 -13.32 -11.02
CA GLN A 179 18.57 -13.35 -10.15
C GLN A 179 18.76 -12.07 -9.34
N ARG A 180 18.26 -10.93 -9.84
CA ARG A 180 18.34 -9.64 -9.15
C ARG A 180 17.14 -9.40 -8.23
N HIS A 181 16.01 -10.04 -8.54
CA HIS A 181 14.78 -9.88 -7.78
C HIS A 181 14.24 -11.23 -7.30
N LEU A 182 15.00 -11.89 -6.42
CA LEU A 182 14.64 -13.18 -5.83
C LEU A 182 13.27 -13.13 -5.13
N LEU A 183 12.92 -11.98 -4.55
CA LEU A 183 11.65 -11.75 -3.86
C LEU A 183 10.58 -11.04 -4.70
N ALA A 184 10.79 -10.89 -6.02
CA ALA A 184 9.83 -10.23 -6.92
C ALA A 184 8.41 -10.76 -6.77
N THR A 185 8.25 -12.10 -6.76
CA THR A 185 6.94 -12.74 -6.61
C THR A 185 6.30 -12.41 -5.27
N ARG A 186 7.06 -12.43 -4.16
CA ARG A 186 6.54 -12.07 -2.83
C ARG A 186 6.13 -10.60 -2.76
N ARG A 187 6.94 -9.68 -3.29
CA ARG A 187 6.57 -8.25 -3.41
C ARG A 187 5.31 -8.08 -4.27
N ALA A 188 5.22 -8.78 -5.40
CA ALA A 188 4.04 -8.74 -6.26
C ALA A 188 2.77 -9.16 -5.50
N ILE A 189 2.81 -10.29 -4.79
CA ILE A 189 1.70 -10.77 -3.94
C ILE A 189 1.36 -9.75 -2.86
N ALA A 190 2.35 -9.20 -2.16
CA ALA A 190 2.13 -8.20 -1.12
C ALA A 190 1.41 -6.95 -1.65
N TYR A 191 1.78 -6.45 -2.82
CA TYR A 191 1.06 -5.32 -3.44
C TYR A 191 -0.36 -5.70 -3.89
N GLN A 192 -0.60 -6.91 -4.42
CA GLN A 192 -1.96 -7.34 -4.76
C GLN A 192 -2.84 -7.47 -3.51
N GLN A 193 -2.32 -8.03 -2.41
CA GLN A 193 -3.01 -8.12 -1.12
C GLN A 193 -3.29 -6.73 -0.54
N ALA A 194 -2.31 -5.83 -0.57
CA ALA A 194 -2.48 -4.43 -0.15
C ALA A 194 -3.57 -3.73 -0.99
N THR A 195 -3.68 -4.07 -2.28
CA THR A 195 -4.71 -3.49 -3.14
C THR A 195 -6.12 -3.88 -2.71
N LEU A 196 -6.33 -5.17 -2.40
CA LEU A 196 -7.61 -5.69 -1.89
C LEU A 196 -7.96 -5.10 -0.52
N LEU A 197 -6.95 -4.91 0.34
CA LEU A 197 -7.11 -4.26 1.65
C LEU A 197 -7.46 -2.77 1.53
N ALA A 198 -6.85 -2.06 0.59
CA ALA A 198 -7.10 -0.63 0.39
C ALA A 198 -8.53 -0.37 -0.13
N ARG A 199 -9.03 -1.26 -0.99
CA ARG A 199 -10.37 -1.18 -1.59
C ARG A 199 -10.95 -2.55 -1.88
N HIS A 200 -12.02 -2.88 -1.15
CA HIS A 200 -12.74 -4.15 -1.28
C HIS A 200 -13.53 -4.28 -2.60
N ASP A 201 -13.79 -3.17 -3.29
CA ASP A 201 -14.53 -3.14 -4.56
C ASP A 201 -13.64 -3.32 -5.80
N ASN A 202 -12.30 -3.32 -5.64
CA ASN A 202 -11.35 -3.57 -6.72
C ASN A 202 -11.03 -5.07 -6.83
N TYR A 203 -11.61 -5.73 -7.81
CA TYR A 203 -11.45 -7.18 -8.04
C TYR A 203 -10.32 -7.54 -9.02
N LEU A 204 -9.74 -6.57 -9.72
CA LEU A 204 -8.62 -6.81 -10.65
C LEU A 204 -7.41 -7.49 -9.97
N PRO A 205 -7.02 -7.10 -8.74
CA PRO A 205 -5.93 -7.74 -8.01
C PRO A 205 -6.19 -9.20 -7.68
N ALA A 206 -7.44 -9.58 -7.40
CA ALA A 206 -7.77 -10.93 -7.01
C ALA A 206 -7.50 -11.92 -8.14
N ARG A 207 -7.82 -11.56 -9.39
CA ARG A 207 -7.47 -12.37 -10.57
C ARG A 207 -5.95 -12.54 -10.67
N GLN A 208 -5.20 -11.48 -10.47
CA GLN A 208 -3.75 -11.50 -10.60
C GLN A 208 -3.10 -12.32 -9.49
N MET A 209 -3.64 -12.23 -8.27
CA MET A 209 -3.23 -13.04 -7.13
C MET A 209 -3.57 -14.52 -7.34
N ALA A 210 -4.74 -14.84 -7.90
CA ALA A 210 -5.08 -16.22 -8.27
C ALA A 210 -4.07 -16.83 -9.25
N VAL A 211 -3.63 -16.06 -10.25
CA VAL A 211 -2.57 -16.51 -11.18
C VAL A 211 -1.24 -16.69 -10.45
N LEU A 212 -0.81 -15.73 -9.63
CA LEU A 212 0.45 -15.83 -8.87
C LEU A 212 0.47 -17.03 -7.90
N LEU A 213 -0.63 -17.30 -7.23
CA LEU A 213 -0.78 -18.43 -6.31
C LEU A 213 -0.83 -19.76 -7.07
N ALA A 214 -1.53 -19.83 -8.20
CA ALA A 214 -1.56 -21.01 -9.06
C ALA A 214 -0.17 -21.33 -9.64
N ASP A 215 0.55 -20.32 -10.13
CA ASP A 215 1.93 -20.45 -10.64
C ASP A 215 2.88 -20.98 -9.54
N ALA A 216 2.59 -20.69 -8.27
CA ALA A 216 3.34 -21.17 -7.11
C ALA A 216 2.80 -22.49 -6.51
N GLY A 217 1.77 -23.10 -7.10
CA GLY A 217 1.20 -24.38 -6.67
C GLY A 217 0.16 -24.32 -5.54
N HIS A 218 -0.25 -23.12 -5.12
CA HIS A 218 -1.18 -22.89 -3.99
C HIS A 218 -2.65 -22.96 -4.43
N LEU A 219 -3.08 -24.08 -5.04
CA LEU A 219 -4.42 -24.19 -5.63
C LEU A 219 -5.58 -24.08 -4.62
N ALA A 220 -5.39 -24.53 -3.38
CA ALA A 220 -6.40 -24.40 -2.33
C ALA A 220 -6.67 -22.93 -1.96
N GLU A 221 -5.60 -22.13 -1.84
CA GLU A 221 -5.67 -20.70 -1.55
C GLU A 221 -6.32 -19.93 -2.71
N VAL A 222 -6.07 -20.35 -3.96
CA VAL A 222 -6.74 -19.81 -5.15
C VAL A 222 -8.25 -20.04 -5.07
N GLN A 223 -8.67 -21.25 -4.71
CA GLN A 223 -10.10 -21.57 -4.61
C GLN A 223 -10.78 -20.71 -3.54
N GLU A 224 -10.19 -20.61 -2.35
CA GLU A 224 -10.74 -19.78 -1.27
C GLU A 224 -10.85 -18.31 -1.69
N LEU A 225 -9.78 -17.74 -2.28
CA LEU A 225 -9.75 -16.38 -2.77
C LEU A 225 -10.86 -16.11 -3.79
N LEU A 226 -11.01 -16.99 -4.79
CA LEU A 226 -12.00 -16.81 -5.84
C LEU A 226 -13.43 -16.98 -5.30
N THR A 227 -13.66 -17.88 -4.35
CA THR A 227 -14.95 -18.01 -3.67
C THR A 227 -15.31 -16.75 -2.90
N GLN A 228 -14.37 -16.16 -2.16
CA GLN A 228 -14.60 -14.90 -1.44
C GLN A 228 -14.98 -13.76 -2.39
N VAL A 229 -14.27 -13.62 -3.52
CA VAL A 229 -14.54 -12.59 -4.53
C VAL A 229 -15.90 -12.82 -5.20
N LEU A 230 -16.23 -14.06 -5.54
CA LEU A 230 -17.52 -14.41 -6.14
C LEU A 230 -18.67 -14.06 -5.21
N ASN A 231 -18.58 -14.43 -3.92
CA ASN A 231 -19.59 -14.11 -2.92
C ASN A 231 -19.83 -12.61 -2.81
N PHE A 232 -18.75 -11.81 -2.80
CA PHE A 232 -18.86 -10.36 -2.77
C PHE A 232 -19.53 -9.79 -4.03
N LEU A 233 -19.14 -10.27 -5.22
CA LEU A 233 -19.74 -9.84 -6.50
C LEU A 233 -21.24 -10.18 -6.57
N ILE A 234 -21.64 -11.36 -6.10
CA ILE A 234 -23.04 -11.77 -6.02
C ILE A 234 -23.83 -10.82 -5.12
N LEU A 235 -23.33 -10.57 -3.90
CA LEU A 235 -23.99 -9.64 -2.97
C LEU A 235 -24.13 -8.23 -3.56
N ARG A 236 -23.06 -7.70 -4.16
CA ARG A 236 -23.09 -6.37 -4.80
C ARG A 236 -24.12 -6.30 -5.91
N ASN A 237 -24.17 -7.31 -6.79
CA ASN A 237 -25.12 -7.34 -7.90
C ASN A 237 -26.56 -7.46 -7.39
N LEU A 238 -26.80 -8.21 -6.33
CA LEU A 238 -28.11 -8.29 -5.67
C LEU A 238 -28.52 -6.93 -5.08
N PHE A 239 -27.63 -6.24 -4.37
CA PHE A 239 -27.91 -4.90 -3.86
C PHE A 239 -28.19 -3.89 -4.98
N HIS A 240 -27.42 -3.95 -6.06
CA HIS A 240 -27.63 -3.07 -7.21
C HIS A 240 -28.96 -3.38 -7.92
N ALA A 241 -29.32 -4.65 -8.08
CA ALA A 241 -30.62 -5.06 -8.62
C ALA A 241 -31.77 -4.59 -7.70
N GLN A 242 -31.63 -4.73 -6.39
CA GLN A 242 -32.60 -4.23 -5.41
C GLN A 242 -32.76 -2.70 -5.49
N ALA A 243 -31.67 -1.96 -5.62
CA ALA A 243 -31.71 -0.50 -5.78
C ALA A 243 -32.42 -0.07 -7.06
N ILE A 244 -32.22 -0.80 -8.17
CA ILE A 244 -32.94 -0.58 -9.43
C ILE A 244 -34.44 -0.87 -9.25
N LEU A 245 -34.79 -2.02 -8.64
CA LEU A 245 -36.18 -2.38 -8.39
C LEU A 245 -36.89 -1.34 -7.51
N ASN A 246 -36.23 -0.87 -6.44
CA ASN A 246 -36.79 0.17 -5.57
C ASN A 246 -37.04 1.50 -6.30
N ARG A 247 -36.16 1.89 -7.24
CA ARG A 247 -36.35 3.09 -8.08
C ARG A 247 -37.53 2.95 -9.06
N ILE A 248 -37.76 1.74 -9.57
CA ILE A 248 -38.87 1.46 -10.48
C ILE A 248 -40.20 1.36 -9.72
N CYS A 249 -40.19 0.77 -8.52
CA CYS A 249 -41.40 0.55 -7.72
C CYS A 249 -41.83 1.77 -6.87
N CYS A 250 -40.97 2.77 -6.64
CA CYS A 250 -41.31 3.99 -5.88
C CYS A 250 -40.73 5.28 -6.51
N PRO A 251 -41.27 5.75 -7.65
CA PRO A 251 -40.77 6.96 -8.31
C PRO A 251 -41.11 8.29 -7.61
N GLN A 252 -41.81 8.30 -6.46
CA GLN A 252 -42.47 9.51 -5.91
C GLN A 252 -41.87 10.14 -4.64
N GLN A 253 -40.65 9.82 -4.21
CA GLN A 253 -40.02 10.48 -3.04
C GLN A 253 -38.93 11.52 -3.39
N LEU A 254 -38.93 12.05 -4.62
CA LEU A 254 -38.15 13.24 -4.98
C LEU A 254 -39.10 14.38 -5.37
N LYS A 255 -39.69 15.00 -4.36
CA LYS A 255 -40.16 16.39 -4.38
C LYS A 255 -39.57 17.09 -3.16
#